data_AF-K9LL95-F1
#
_entry.id   AF-K9LL95-F1
#
_cell.length_a   1.000
_cell.length_b   1.000
_cell.length_c   1.000
_cell.angle_alpha   90.00
_cell.angle_beta   90.00
_cell.angle_gamma   90.00
#
_symmetry.space_group_name_H-M   'P 1'
#
loop_
_entity.id
_entity.type
_entity.pdbx_description
1 polymer ?
#
loop_
_entity_poly.entity_id
_entity_poly.type
_entity_poly.pdbx_seq_one_letter_code
_entity_poly.pdbx_strand_id
1 'polypeptide(L)'
;HRDWEAYDIGLHGTVYQVNKWDTEQFDFSKKLSDADYVGPTCQYCHMRGGHHNVQRASIVYTSMGMSMADRGAPLWKEERDRWVSICDDCHSPRFARENLQAMDESVKDASLKYRETFKVAEDLLIDGVLDPMPKDLCPDWSGQHIWS
;
A
#
# COMPACT_ATOMS: atom_id res chain seq x y z
N HIS A 1 1.41 8.73 3.99
CA HIS A 1 1.42 7.29 3.65
C HIS A 1 2.04 6.59 4.85
N ARG A 2 1.24 5.91 5.69
CA ARG A 2 1.69 5.31 6.98
C ARG A 2 2.42 3.99 6.75
N ASP A 3 3.44 4.00 5.91
CA ASP A 3 4.13 2.79 5.45
C ASP A 3 5.02 2.22 6.57
N TRP A 4 5.79 3.10 7.22
CA TRP A 4 6.62 2.73 8.37
C TRP A 4 5.76 2.26 9.53
N GLU A 5 4.73 3.03 9.90
CA GLU A 5 3.92 2.72 11.08
C GLU A 5 3.15 1.41 10.93
N ALA A 6 2.62 1.12 9.73
CA ALA A 6 1.94 -0.14 9.45
C ALA A 6 2.90 -1.34 9.52
N TYR A 7 4.13 -1.18 9.04
CA TYR A 7 5.17 -2.19 9.19
C TYR A 7 5.59 -2.36 10.65
N ASP A 8 6.02 -1.27 11.31
CA ASP A 8 6.63 -1.21 12.64
C ASP A 8 5.71 -1.81 13.71
N ILE A 9 4.42 -1.46 13.69
CA ILE A 9 3.45 -1.99 14.65
C ILE A 9 2.92 -3.38 14.27
N GLY A 10 3.07 -3.78 13.01
CA GLY A 10 2.66 -5.10 12.54
C GLY A 10 3.54 -6.22 13.12
N LEU A 11 3.16 -7.47 12.92
CA LEU A 11 3.98 -8.60 13.40
C LEU A 11 5.36 -8.65 12.74
N HIS A 12 5.49 -8.27 11.46
CA HIS A 12 6.80 -8.13 10.82
C HIS A 12 7.68 -7.10 11.54
N GLY A 13 7.15 -5.91 11.84
CA GLY A 13 7.86 -4.88 12.60
C GLY A 13 8.13 -5.27 14.04
N THR A 14 7.22 -6.00 14.68
CA THR A 14 7.43 -6.55 16.03
C THR A 14 8.59 -7.54 16.04
N VAL A 15 8.60 -8.51 15.11
CA VAL A 15 9.70 -9.47 14.94
C VAL A 15 11.01 -8.73 14.67
N TYR A 16 10.99 -7.73 13.80
CA TYR A 16 12.15 -6.89 13.52
C TYR A 16 12.64 -6.14 14.76
N GLN A 17 11.76 -5.44 15.48
CA GLN A 17 12.13 -4.61 16.63
C GLN A 17 12.75 -5.44 17.75
N VAL A 18 12.21 -6.64 18.00
CA VAL A 18 12.70 -7.57 19.03
C VAL A 18 14.04 -8.19 18.64
N ASN A 19 14.27 -8.47 17.36
CA ASN A 19 15.40 -9.32 16.93
C ASN A 19 16.50 -8.57 16.13
N LYS A 20 16.30 -7.33 15.70
CA LYS A 20 17.24 -6.61 14.81
C LYS A 20 18.67 -6.44 15.36
N TRP A 21 18.89 -6.64 16.65
CA TRP A 21 20.23 -6.58 17.25
C TRP A 21 20.84 -7.95 17.54
N ASP A 22 20.09 -9.03 17.33
CA ASP A 22 20.60 -10.38 17.38
C ASP A 22 21.10 -10.78 15.98
N THR A 23 22.42 -10.92 15.85
CA THR A 23 23.06 -11.23 14.56
C THR A 23 22.69 -12.62 14.03
N GLU A 24 22.21 -13.53 14.88
CA GLU A 24 21.71 -14.85 14.45
C GLU A 24 20.32 -14.74 13.81
N GLN A 25 19.60 -13.65 14.06
CA GLN A 25 18.26 -13.39 13.51
C GLN A 25 18.31 -12.40 12.33
N PHE A 26 19.17 -11.38 12.44
CA PHE A 26 19.36 -10.34 11.44
C PHE A 26 20.85 -10.01 11.27
N ASP A 27 21.49 -10.66 10.30
CA ASP A 27 22.86 -10.31 9.88
C ASP A 27 22.85 -9.29 8.75
N PHE A 28 22.99 -8.01 9.10
CA PHE A 28 23.02 -6.91 8.12
C PHE A 28 24.33 -6.81 7.32
N SER A 29 25.31 -7.68 7.53
CA SER A 29 26.51 -7.75 6.68
C SER A 29 26.23 -8.47 5.35
N LYS A 30 25.20 -9.33 5.30
CA LYS A 30 24.79 -10.07 4.10
C LYS A 30 24.19 -9.14 3.04
N LYS A 31 24.43 -9.48 1.77
CA LYS A 31 23.72 -8.85 0.65
C LYS A 31 22.26 -9.29 0.66
N LEU A 32 21.38 -8.48 0.08
CA LEU A 32 19.95 -8.81 -0.04
C LEU A 32 19.65 -10.05 -0.89
N SER A 33 20.58 -10.50 -1.74
CA SER A 33 20.47 -11.79 -2.43
C SER A 33 20.66 -12.99 -1.51
N ASP A 34 21.34 -12.78 -0.38
CA ASP A 34 21.78 -13.81 0.57
C ASP A 34 21.12 -13.59 1.94
N ALA A 35 20.18 -12.65 2.03
CA ALA A 35 19.46 -12.33 3.26
C ALA A 35 18.53 -13.49 3.66
N ASP A 36 18.71 -13.99 4.86
CA ASP A 36 18.04 -15.16 5.44
C ASP A 36 17.41 -14.83 6.80
N TYR A 37 16.89 -13.61 6.93
CA TYR A 37 16.33 -13.08 8.17
C TYR A 37 15.11 -13.85 8.66
N VAL A 38 14.91 -13.87 9.98
CA VAL A 38 13.70 -14.46 10.60
C VAL A 38 12.40 -13.72 10.25
N GLY A 39 12.51 -12.43 9.90
CA GLY A 39 11.39 -11.60 9.45
C GLY A 39 11.81 -10.66 8.33
N PRO A 40 10.88 -10.21 7.47
CA PRO A 40 11.21 -9.37 6.34
C PRO A 40 11.54 -7.93 6.78
N THR A 41 12.38 -7.25 6.01
CA THR A 41 12.59 -5.78 6.09
C THR A 41 11.97 -5.09 4.86
N CYS A 42 11.92 -3.76 4.86
CA CYS A 42 11.49 -2.98 3.69
C CYS A 42 12.26 -3.38 2.42
N GLN A 43 13.58 -3.49 2.55
CA GLN A 43 14.51 -3.84 1.48
C GLN A 43 14.30 -5.28 1.01
N TYR A 44 14.00 -6.21 1.93
CA TYR A 44 13.77 -7.61 1.59
C TYR A 44 12.65 -7.77 0.56
N CYS A 45 11.53 -7.07 0.78
CA CYS A 45 10.37 -7.13 -0.11
C CYS A 45 10.53 -6.24 -1.35
N HIS A 46 10.87 -4.95 -1.15
CA HIS A 46 10.82 -3.96 -2.24
C HIS A 46 12.12 -3.84 -3.05
N MET A 47 13.25 -4.22 -2.46
CA MET A 47 14.57 -4.25 -3.12
C MET A 47 15.06 -5.69 -3.27
N ARG A 48 14.13 -6.62 -3.57
CA ARG A 48 14.38 -8.05 -3.67
C ARG A 48 15.64 -8.35 -4.50
N GLY A 49 16.57 -9.12 -3.91
CA GLY A 49 17.86 -9.46 -4.54
C GLY A 49 18.83 -8.28 -4.72
N GLY A 50 18.58 -7.13 -4.08
CA GLY A 50 19.39 -5.91 -4.19
C GLY A 50 19.02 -4.98 -5.35
N HIS A 51 17.88 -5.20 -6.01
CA HIS A 51 17.45 -4.36 -7.14
C HIS A 51 17.05 -2.94 -6.69
N HIS A 52 17.55 -1.91 -7.37
CA HIS A 52 17.36 -0.51 -6.95
C HIS A 52 16.08 0.17 -7.49
N ASN A 53 15.42 -0.40 -8.50
CA ASN A 53 14.03 -0.03 -8.78
C ASN A 53 13.12 -0.60 -7.68
N VAL A 54 12.88 0.21 -6.64
CA VAL A 54 12.03 -0.15 -5.49
C VAL A 54 10.57 -0.42 -5.88
N GLN A 55 10.13 0.11 -7.03
CA GLN A 55 8.78 -0.10 -7.55
C GLN A 55 8.67 -1.40 -8.37
N ARG A 56 9.77 -2.13 -8.62
CA ARG A 56 9.81 -3.27 -9.56
C ARG A 56 8.80 -4.39 -9.25
N ALA A 57 8.43 -4.56 -7.99
CA ALA A 57 7.43 -5.56 -7.57
C ALA A 57 6.00 -4.98 -7.49
N SER A 58 5.80 -3.69 -7.73
CA SER A 58 4.46 -3.09 -7.65
C SER A 58 3.55 -3.65 -8.73
N ILE A 59 2.30 -3.93 -8.37
CA ILE A 59 1.30 -4.47 -9.31
C ILE A 59 0.85 -3.36 -10.28
N VAL A 60 0.40 -2.22 -9.75
CA VAL A 60 -0.06 -1.07 -10.53
C VAL A 60 -0.01 0.20 -9.69
N TYR A 61 0.35 1.33 -10.32
CA TYR A 61 0.36 2.64 -9.67
C TYR A 61 -1.08 3.12 -9.41
N THR A 62 -1.37 3.53 -8.17
CA THR A 62 -2.73 3.84 -7.70
C THR A 62 -2.81 5.18 -6.98
N SER A 63 -1.94 6.12 -7.35
CA SER A 63 -1.91 7.48 -6.79
C SER A 63 -1.92 7.46 -5.25
N MET A 64 -0.87 6.88 -4.66
CA MET A 64 -0.74 6.70 -3.20
C MET A 64 -1.87 5.88 -2.54
N GLY A 65 -2.58 5.05 -3.31
CA GLY A 65 -3.70 4.25 -2.82
C GLY A 65 -5.04 5.00 -2.79
N MET A 66 -5.09 6.23 -3.29
CA MET A 66 -6.36 6.98 -3.44
C MET A 66 -7.21 6.39 -4.56
N SER A 67 -6.59 5.95 -5.66
CA SER A 67 -7.28 5.25 -6.73
C SER A 67 -7.45 3.77 -6.38
N MET A 68 -8.65 3.26 -6.61
CA MET A 68 -8.97 1.87 -6.31
C MET A 68 -8.58 0.93 -7.46
N ALA A 69 -7.94 -0.20 -7.13
CA ALA A 69 -7.75 -1.32 -8.03
C ALA A 69 -7.84 -2.63 -7.26
N ASP A 70 -8.64 -3.58 -7.76
CA ASP A 70 -8.63 -4.96 -7.26
C ASP A 70 -7.38 -5.66 -7.80
N ARG A 71 -6.37 -5.84 -6.95
CA ARG A 71 -5.07 -6.41 -7.34
C ARG A 71 -5.08 -7.94 -7.27
N GLY A 72 -6.15 -8.55 -6.76
CA GLY A 72 -6.38 -10.00 -6.77
C GLY A 72 -7.12 -10.48 -8.02
N ALA A 73 -7.65 -9.55 -8.82
CA ALA A 73 -8.34 -9.84 -10.06
C ALA A 73 -7.45 -10.63 -11.05
N PRO A 74 -8.05 -11.47 -11.94
CA PRO A 74 -7.29 -12.27 -12.91
C PRO A 74 -6.33 -11.47 -13.80
N LEU A 75 -6.66 -10.19 -14.06
CA LEU A 75 -5.79 -9.26 -14.80
C LEU A 75 -4.39 -9.13 -14.20
N TRP A 76 -4.28 -9.17 -12.87
CA TRP A 76 -3.03 -8.94 -12.13
C TRP A 76 -2.45 -10.23 -11.53
N LYS A 77 -2.91 -11.39 -12.01
CA LYS A 77 -2.55 -12.69 -11.44
C LYS A 77 -1.03 -12.89 -11.37
N GLU A 78 -0.30 -12.59 -12.44
CA GLU A 78 1.14 -12.81 -12.50
C GLU A 78 1.91 -11.90 -11.52
N GLU A 79 1.52 -10.62 -11.43
CA GLU A 79 2.14 -9.69 -10.48
C GLU A 79 1.79 -10.04 -9.03
N ARG A 80 0.57 -10.51 -8.77
CA ARG A 80 0.19 -11.05 -7.47
C ARG A 80 0.97 -12.31 -7.14
N ASP A 81 1.14 -13.23 -8.09
CA ASP A 81 1.92 -14.45 -7.91
C ASP A 81 3.38 -14.12 -7.58
N ARG A 82 3.95 -13.06 -8.18
CA ARG A 82 5.29 -12.56 -7.84
C ARG A 82 5.40 -12.08 -6.39
N TRP A 83 4.37 -11.44 -5.85
CA TRP A 83 4.32 -11.11 -4.42
C TRP A 83 4.21 -12.35 -3.55
N VAL A 84 3.37 -13.31 -3.93
CA VAL A 84 3.25 -14.58 -3.22
C VAL A 84 4.60 -15.29 -3.16
N SER A 85 5.40 -15.26 -4.25
CA SER A 85 6.76 -15.80 -4.25
C SER A 85 7.76 -15.08 -3.34
N ILE A 86 7.53 -13.83 -2.95
CA ILE A 86 8.34 -13.15 -1.92
C ILE A 86 7.94 -13.66 -0.54
N CYS A 87 6.64 -13.86 -0.30
CA CYS A 87 6.13 -14.38 0.96
C CYS A 87 6.45 -15.87 1.17
N ASP A 88 6.67 -16.60 0.08
CA ASP A 88 6.91 -18.06 0.07
C ASP A 88 8.17 -18.48 0.82
N ASP A 89 9.11 -17.55 1.02
CA ASP A 89 10.33 -17.80 1.79
C ASP A 89 10.05 -18.22 3.23
N CYS A 90 8.93 -17.74 3.81
CA CYS A 90 8.59 -17.98 5.23
C CYS A 90 7.15 -18.50 5.45
N HIS A 91 6.29 -18.44 4.44
CA HIS A 91 4.87 -18.81 4.57
C HIS A 91 4.41 -19.68 3.41
N SER A 92 3.41 -20.53 3.63
CA SER A 92 2.80 -21.26 2.51
C SER A 92 2.18 -20.29 1.47
N PRO A 93 2.19 -20.62 0.17
CA PRO A 93 1.62 -19.77 -0.88
C PRO A 93 0.14 -19.43 -0.65
N ARG A 94 -0.61 -20.36 -0.06
CA ARG A 94 -2.03 -20.19 0.25
C ARG A 94 -2.22 -19.10 1.30
N PHE A 95 -1.50 -19.19 2.42
CA PHE A 95 -1.58 -18.22 3.51
C PHE A 95 -1.30 -16.79 3.00
N ALA A 96 -0.21 -16.62 2.24
CA ALA A 96 0.15 -15.32 1.68
C ALA A 96 -0.92 -14.78 0.72
N ARG A 97 -1.43 -15.64 -0.18
CA ARG A 97 -2.44 -15.25 -1.18
C ARG A 97 -3.75 -14.83 -0.53
N GLU A 98 -4.25 -15.60 0.43
CA GLU A 98 -5.50 -15.32 1.13
C GLU A 98 -5.38 -14.05 1.99
N ASN A 99 -4.23 -13.81 2.63
CA ASN A 99 -3.99 -12.57 3.37
C ASN A 99 -3.93 -11.33 2.43
N LEU A 100 -3.28 -11.44 1.27
CA LEU A 100 -3.27 -10.37 0.27
C LEU A 100 -4.64 -10.18 -0.39
N GLN A 101 -5.47 -11.22 -0.47
CA GLN A 101 -6.86 -11.08 -0.91
C GLN A 101 -7.70 -10.28 0.09
N ALA A 102 -7.48 -10.44 1.39
CA ALA A 102 -8.14 -9.62 2.40
C ALA A 102 -7.78 -8.12 2.29
N MET A 103 -6.55 -7.81 1.87
CA MET A 103 -6.15 -6.43 1.51
C MET A 103 -6.99 -5.91 0.33
N ASP A 104 -7.20 -6.71 -0.72
CA ASP A 104 -8.01 -6.30 -1.87
C ASP A 104 -9.46 -5.99 -1.49
N GLU A 105 -10.08 -6.84 -0.67
CA GLU A 105 -11.44 -6.58 -0.17
C GLU A 105 -11.52 -5.32 0.68
N SER A 106 -10.57 -5.14 1.60
CA SER A 106 -10.49 -3.92 2.44
C SER A 106 -10.37 -2.65 1.60
N VAL A 107 -9.60 -2.68 0.51
CA VAL A 107 -9.43 -1.56 -0.42
C VAL A 107 -10.74 -1.26 -1.18
N LYS A 108 -11.46 -2.30 -1.62
CA LYS A 108 -12.76 -2.15 -2.28
C LYS A 108 -13.79 -1.54 -1.35
N ASP A 109 -13.87 -2.03 -0.11
CA ASP A 109 -14.79 -1.53 0.93
C ASP A 109 -14.46 -0.10 1.37
N ALA A 110 -13.18 0.26 1.46
CA ALA A 110 -12.76 1.63 1.73
C ALA A 110 -13.25 2.59 0.63
N SER A 111 -13.11 2.19 -0.63
CA SER A 111 -13.57 2.99 -1.77
C SER A 111 -15.09 3.04 -1.89
N LEU A 112 -15.80 2.01 -1.41
CA LEU A 112 -17.24 2.04 -1.29
C LEU A 112 -17.70 3.15 -0.34
N LYS A 113 -17.10 3.26 0.85
CA LYS A 113 -17.38 4.35 1.79
C LYS A 113 -17.01 5.71 1.21
N TYR A 114 -15.89 5.82 0.52
CA TYR A 114 -15.50 7.10 -0.10
C TYR A 114 -16.50 7.54 -1.18
N ARG A 115 -17.07 6.62 -1.97
CA ARG A 115 -18.12 6.98 -2.94
C ARG A 115 -19.36 7.54 -2.25
N GLU A 116 -19.75 7.00 -1.10
CA GLU A 116 -20.85 7.55 -0.31
C GLU A 116 -20.51 8.94 0.23
N THR A 117 -19.32 9.13 0.80
CA THR A 117 -18.85 10.44 1.27
C THR A 117 -18.78 11.47 0.15
N PHE A 118 -18.21 11.09 -0.99
CA PHE A 118 -18.08 11.97 -2.15
C PHE A 118 -19.45 12.37 -2.68
N LYS A 119 -20.42 11.45 -2.70
CA LYS A 119 -21.74 11.76 -3.21
C LYS A 119 -22.45 12.85 -2.41
N VAL A 120 -22.31 12.83 -1.08
CA VAL A 120 -22.82 13.91 -0.22
C VAL A 120 -22.17 15.26 -0.57
N ALA A 121 -20.85 15.30 -0.74
CA ALA A 121 -20.15 16.54 -1.08
C ALA A 121 -20.49 17.06 -2.49
N GLU A 122 -20.59 16.15 -3.46
CA GLU A 122 -21.01 16.46 -4.83
C GLU A 122 -22.43 17.02 -4.88
N ASP A 123 -23.37 16.42 -4.14
CA ASP A 123 -24.77 16.87 -4.12
C ASP A 123 -24.90 18.26 -3.50
N LEU A 124 -24.15 18.59 -2.43
CA LEU A 124 -24.10 19.95 -1.88
C LEU A 124 -23.64 21.00 -2.92
N LEU A 125 -22.64 20.62 -3.74
CA LEU A 125 -22.15 21.48 -4.82
C LEU A 125 -23.21 21.65 -5.92
N ILE A 126 -23.84 20.56 -6.35
CA ILE A 126 -24.87 20.54 -7.42
C ILE A 126 -26.09 21.35 -6.99
N ASP A 127 -26.56 21.16 -5.75
CA ASP A 127 -27.71 21.85 -5.18
C ASP A 127 -27.40 23.33 -4.88
N GLY A 128 -26.14 23.74 -4.98
CA GLY A 128 -25.70 25.13 -4.77
C GLY A 128 -25.76 25.57 -3.31
N VAL A 129 -25.76 24.61 -2.38
CA VAL A 129 -25.87 24.84 -0.93
C VAL A 129 -24.57 24.50 -0.18
N LEU A 130 -23.49 24.16 -0.90
CA LEU A 130 -22.15 24.08 -0.33
C LEU A 130 -21.72 25.47 0.15
N ASP A 131 -21.26 25.56 1.40
CA ASP A 131 -20.96 26.84 2.05
C ASP A 131 -19.48 26.93 2.51
N PRO A 132 -18.64 27.77 1.85
CA PRO A 132 -18.94 28.57 0.66
C PRO A 132 -18.86 27.75 -0.64
N MET A 133 -19.48 28.26 -1.72
CA MET A 133 -19.29 27.71 -3.07
C MET A 133 -17.89 28.05 -3.62
N PRO A 134 -17.34 27.27 -4.58
CA PRO A 134 -16.00 27.49 -5.11
C PRO A 134 -15.73 28.92 -5.62
N LYS A 135 -16.72 29.54 -6.26
CA LYS A 135 -16.64 30.93 -6.78
C LYS A 135 -16.46 32.00 -5.69
N ASP A 136 -16.76 31.65 -4.45
CA ASP A 136 -16.72 32.53 -3.28
C ASP A 136 -15.50 32.23 -2.38
N LEU A 137 -14.67 31.24 -2.74
CA LEU A 137 -13.38 30.94 -2.08
C LEU A 137 -12.26 31.87 -2.57
N CYS A 138 -11.12 31.84 -1.87
CA CYS A 138 -9.87 32.36 -2.43
C CYS A 138 -9.50 31.56 -3.70
N PRO A 139 -8.93 32.20 -4.74
CA PRO A 139 -8.49 31.45 -5.92
C PRO A 139 -7.44 30.39 -5.55
N ASP A 140 -7.49 29.28 -6.27
CA ASP A 140 -6.55 28.17 -6.17
C ASP A 140 -5.16 28.55 -6.73
N TRP A 141 -4.26 27.55 -6.76
CA TRP A 141 -2.89 27.76 -7.23
C TRP A 141 -2.78 28.21 -8.70
N SER A 142 -3.79 27.95 -9.54
CA SER A 142 -3.82 28.40 -10.94
C SER A 142 -4.52 29.76 -11.10
N GLY A 143 -4.96 30.38 -10.00
CA GLY A 143 -5.70 31.63 -10.03
C GLY A 143 -7.17 31.46 -10.38
N GLN A 144 -7.70 30.24 -10.31
CA GLN A 144 -9.07 29.90 -10.68
C GLN A 144 -9.93 29.61 -9.45
N HIS A 145 -11.23 29.46 -9.66
CA HIS A 145 -12.20 29.12 -8.61
C HIS A 145 -12.89 27.78 -8.96
N ILE A 146 -12.08 26.76 -9.27
CA ILE A 146 -12.56 25.41 -9.59
C ILE A 146 -12.76 24.65 -8.28
N TRP A 147 -13.71 23.71 -8.24
CA TRP A 147 -13.91 22.85 -7.08
C TRP A 147 -12.70 21.93 -6.85
N SER A 148 -12.27 21.77 -5.59
CA SER A 148 -11.16 20.92 -5.18
C SER A 148 -11.48 19.44 -5.35
#